data_AF-A0A1V4WBL5-F1
#
_entry.id   AF-A0A1V4WBL5-F1
#
_cell.length_a   1.000
_cell.length_b   1.000
_cell.length_c   1.000
_cell.angle_alpha   90.00
_cell.angle_beta   90.00
_cell.angle_gamma   90.00
#
_symmetry.space_group_name_H-M   'P 1'
#
loop_
_entity.id
_entity.type
_entity.pdbx_description
1 polymer ?
#
loop_
_entity_poly.entity_id
_entity_poly.type
_entity_poly.pdbx_seq_one_letter_code
_entity_poly.pdbx_strand_id
1 'polypeptide(L)'
;MRKRLLVALVVVSFVLLLVSCTQQPKTTVPATTQTQQFVGSVNSDKYHYPSCRWADKIKSDNLITFSSVSEAKKAGYSPCQTCRPPNQ
;
A
#
# COMPACT_ATOMS: atom_id res chain seq x y z
N MET A 1 39.46 25.87 -24.38
CA MET A 1 38.65 24.64 -24.31
C MET A 1 39.25 23.57 -23.38
N ARG A 2 40.58 23.39 -23.32
CA ARG A 2 41.26 22.36 -22.49
C ARG A 2 41.12 22.53 -20.97
N LYS A 3 41.00 23.78 -20.47
CA LYS A 3 40.78 24.06 -19.04
C LYS A 3 39.35 23.73 -18.56
N ARG A 4 38.34 23.83 -19.44
CA ARG A 4 36.95 23.46 -19.13
C ARG A 4 36.75 21.94 -19.12
N LEU A 5 37.54 21.21 -19.92
CA LEU A 5 37.57 19.74 -19.95
C LEU A 5 38.19 19.15 -18.67
N LEU A 6 39.26 19.78 -18.15
CA LEU A 6 39.89 19.39 -16.89
C LEU A 6 38.98 19.63 -15.66
N VAL A 7 38.24 20.74 -15.62
CA VAL A 7 37.26 21.01 -14.55
C VAL A 7 36.10 20.01 -14.60
N ALA A 8 35.61 19.65 -15.79
CA ALA A 8 34.55 18.65 -15.96
C ALA A 8 34.99 17.25 -15.49
N LEU A 9 36.22 16.81 -15.79
CA LEU A 9 36.74 15.51 -15.37
C LEU A 9 36.97 15.40 -13.85
N VAL A 10 37.40 16.48 -13.20
CA VAL A 10 37.59 16.52 -11.74
C VAL A 10 36.24 16.51 -11.00
N VAL A 11 35.22 17.23 -11.50
CA VAL A 11 33.87 17.24 -10.87
C VAL A 11 33.15 15.90 -11.06
N VAL A 12 33.27 15.25 -12.22
CA VAL A 12 32.70 13.90 -12.45
C VAL A 12 33.35 12.87 -11.52
N SER A 13 34.66 12.95 -11.32
CA SER A 13 35.39 12.04 -10.41
C SER A 13 35.06 12.30 -8.94
N PHE A 14 34.83 13.56 -8.56
CA PHE A 14 34.41 13.93 -7.20
C PHE A 14 32.95 13.49 -6.94
N VAL A 15 32.04 13.68 -7.89
CA VAL A 15 30.64 13.21 -7.76
C VAL A 15 30.54 11.67 -7.67
N LEU A 16 31.41 10.93 -8.37
CA LEU A 16 31.51 9.47 -8.26
C LEU A 16 31.98 8.96 -6.88
N LEU A 17 32.72 9.78 -6.11
CA LEU A 17 33.19 9.44 -4.75
C LEU A 17 32.20 9.86 -3.64
N LEU A 18 31.25 10.76 -3.92
CA LEU A 18 30.29 11.28 -2.92
C LEU A 18 28.93 10.57 -2.96
N VAL A 19 28.62 9.81 -4.02
CA VAL A 19 27.36 9.05 -4.15
C VAL A 19 27.48 7.69 -3.42
N SER A 20 27.82 7.76 -2.13
CA SER A 20 27.74 6.64 -1.19
C SER A 20 26.90 7.00 0.02
N CYS A 21 25.88 7.86 -0.15
CA CYS A 21 24.83 7.99 0.86
C CYS A 21 23.87 6.80 0.70
N THR A 22 24.32 5.68 1.26
CA THR A 22 23.53 4.67 1.96
C THR A 22 22.02 4.84 1.82
N GLN A 23 21.43 4.18 0.82
CA GLN A 23 20.04 3.78 0.94
C GLN A 23 19.99 2.75 2.06
N GLN A 24 19.67 3.25 3.25
CA GLN A 24 19.33 2.46 4.41
C GLN A 24 18.31 1.41 3.97
N PRO A 25 18.60 0.10 4.02
CA PRO A 25 17.55 -0.89 3.99
C PRO A 25 16.71 -0.56 5.22
N LYS A 26 15.53 0.03 4.98
CA LYS A 26 14.53 0.23 5.99
C LYS A 26 14.14 -1.18 6.41
N THR A 27 14.79 -1.70 7.44
CA THR A 27 14.35 -2.91 8.13
C THR A 27 12.99 -2.56 8.70
N THR A 28 11.97 -2.79 7.88
CA THR A 28 10.59 -2.88 8.31
C THR A 28 10.61 -4.00 9.33
N VAL A 29 10.69 -3.64 10.61
CA VAL A 29 10.21 -4.50 11.68
C VAL A 29 8.87 -5.03 11.17
N PRO A 30 8.66 -6.35 11.09
CA PRO A 30 7.34 -6.84 10.80
C PRO A 30 6.48 -6.37 11.96
N ALA A 31 5.86 -5.20 11.80
CA ALA A 31 4.64 -4.86 12.49
C ALA A 31 3.80 -6.11 12.29
N THR A 32 3.36 -6.70 13.39
CA THR A 32 2.42 -7.80 13.39
C THR A 32 1.16 -7.24 12.74
N THR A 33 1.15 -7.23 11.40
CA THR A 33 0.03 -6.85 10.58
C THR A 33 -0.92 -7.99 10.86
N GLN A 34 -1.76 -7.83 11.88
CA GLN A 34 -2.97 -8.61 11.94
C GLN A 34 -3.58 -8.45 10.56
N THR A 35 -3.55 -9.53 9.79
CA THR A 35 -4.09 -9.60 8.44
C THR A 35 -5.59 -9.48 8.60
N GLN A 36 -6.03 -8.24 8.82
CA GLN A 36 -7.41 -7.90 9.07
C GLN A 36 -8.12 -8.13 7.75
N GLN A 37 -8.85 -9.24 7.68
CA GLN A 37 -9.66 -9.55 6.52
C GLN A 37 -10.85 -8.59 6.49
N PHE A 38 -11.19 -8.14 5.28
CA PHE A 38 -12.39 -7.38 4.99
C PHE A 38 -13.29 -8.23 4.12
N VAL A 39 -14.60 -8.02 4.21
CA VAL A 39 -15.57 -8.76 3.39
C VAL A 39 -16.44 -7.80 2.59
N GLY A 40 -16.83 -8.20 1.39
CA GLY A 40 -17.74 -7.49 0.50
C GLY A 40 -18.77 -8.43 -0.10
N SER A 41 -19.69 -7.87 -0.87
CA SER A 41 -20.71 -8.62 -1.60
C SER A 41 -20.60 -8.33 -3.08
N VAL A 42 -20.69 -9.33 -3.96
CA VAL A 42 -20.77 -9.08 -5.42
C VAL A 42 -21.91 -8.14 -5.83
N ASN A 43 -22.95 -8.03 -4.99
CA ASN A 43 -24.13 -7.18 -5.22
C ASN A 43 -24.00 -5.78 -4.62
N SER A 44 -22.85 -5.42 -4.05
CA SER A 44 -22.60 -4.10 -3.46
C SER A 44 -21.16 -3.68 -3.65
N ASP A 45 -20.92 -2.39 -3.77
CA ASP A 45 -19.59 -1.79 -3.83
C ASP A 45 -19.05 -1.49 -2.42
N LYS A 46 -19.48 -2.19 -1.36
CA LYS A 46 -19.07 -1.90 0.02
C LYS A 46 -18.24 -3.01 0.63
N TYR A 47 -17.12 -2.64 1.27
CA TYR A 47 -16.36 -3.54 2.12
C TYR A 47 -16.61 -3.24 3.61
N HIS A 48 -16.51 -4.30 4.40
CA HIS A 48 -16.93 -4.35 5.80
C HIS A 48 -15.85 -5.05 6.65
N TYR A 49 -15.88 -4.79 7.96
CA TYR A 49 -15.34 -5.75 8.91
C TYR A 49 -16.22 -7.02 8.92
N PRO A 50 -15.65 -8.22 9.14
CA PRO A 50 -16.43 -9.45 9.29
C PRO A 50 -17.49 -9.36 10.39
N SER A 51 -17.26 -8.55 11.43
CA SER A 51 -18.19 -8.30 12.54
C SER A 51 -19.28 -7.27 12.25
N CYS A 52 -19.38 -6.75 11.02
CA CYS A 52 -20.41 -5.78 10.67
C CYS A 52 -21.77 -6.48 10.51
N ARG A 53 -22.83 -5.90 11.10
CA ARG A 53 -24.22 -6.38 10.91
C ARG A 53 -24.66 -6.54 9.45
N TRP A 54 -24.01 -5.80 8.53
CA TRP A 54 -24.27 -5.88 7.09
C TRP A 54 -23.47 -6.98 6.43
N ALA A 55 -22.26 -7.26 6.93
CA ALA A 55 -21.47 -8.43 6.54
C ALA A 55 -22.21 -9.72 6.89
N ASP A 56 -22.82 -9.80 8.07
CA ASP A 56 -23.62 -10.96 8.50
C ASP A 56 -24.82 -11.27 7.59
N LYS A 57 -25.26 -10.28 6.80
CA LYS A 57 -26.39 -10.41 5.86
C LYS A 57 -25.95 -10.76 4.44
N ILE A 58 -24.64 -10.80 4.18
CA ILE A 58 -24.11 -11.22 2.88
C ILE A 58 -24.31 -12.73 2.77
N LYS A 59 -25.06 -13.15 1.75
CA LYS A 59 -25.19 -14.58 1.43
C LYS A 59 -23.81 -15.14 1.08
N SER A 60 -23.54 -16.39 1.48
CA SER A 60 -22.29 -17.10 1.16
C SER A 60 -21.91 -16.98 -0.31
N ASP A 61 -22.88 -17.16 -1.21
CA ASP A 61 -22.68 -17.18 -2.65
C ASP A 61 -22.29 -15.81 -3.23
N ASN A 62 -22.51 -14.74 -2.45
CA ASN A 62 -22.18 -13.38 -2.81
C ASN A 62 -20.96 -12.86 -2.05
N LEU A 63 -20.43 -13.59 -1.07
CA LEU A 63 -19.37 -13.13 -0.18
C LEU A 63 -18.02 -13.11 -0.89
N ILE A 64 -17.35 -11.96 -0.83
CA ILE A 64 -15.97 -11.78 -1.28
C ILE A 64 -15.12 -11.42 -0.06
N THR A 65 -13.91 -11.95 0.03
CA THR A 65 -12.96 -11.60 1.08
C THR A 65 -11.77 -10.88 0.48
N PHE A 66 -11.33 -9.80 1.13
CA PHE A 66 -10.15 -9.03 0.78
C PHE A 66 -9.13 -9.14 1.91
N SER A 67 -7.87 -9.34 1.54
CA SER A 67 -6.73 -9.39 2.46
C SER A 67 -6.31 -8.01 2.98
N SER A 68 -6.75 -6.94 2.32
CA SER A 68 -6.42 -5.56 2.69
C SER A 68 -7.44 -4.54 2.17
N VAL A 69 -7.43 -3.35 2.76
CA VAL A 69 -8.16 -2.17 2.26
C VAL A 69 -7.75 -1.81 0.84
N SER A 70 -6.44 -1.89 0.54
CA SER A 70 -5.91 -1.59 -0.79
C SER A 70 -6.49 -2.52 -1.85
N GLU A 71 -6.60 -3.81 -1.55
CA GLU A 71 -7.20 -4.80 -2.45
C GLU A 71 -8.69 -4.50 -2.70
N ALA A 72 -9.47 -4.26 -1.63
CA ALA A 72 -10.88 -3.90 -1.75
C ALA A 72 -11.09 -2.65 -2.63
N LYS A 73 -10.27 -1.61 -2.41
CA LYS A 73 -10.32 -0.37 -3.20
C LYS A 73 -9.92 -0.59 -4.65
N LYS A 74 -8.88 -1.39 -4.92
CA LYS A 74 -8.48 -1.77 -6.29
C LYS A 74 -9.59 -2.54 -7.02
N ALA A 75 -10.38 -3.32 -6.29
CA ALA A 75 -11.56 -4.01 -6.80
C ALA A 75 -12.79 -3.09 -6.97
N GLY A 76 -12.69 -1.81 -6.65
CA GLY A 76 -13.78 -0.83 -6.79
C GLY A 76 -14.70 -0.68 -5.58
N TYR A 77 -14.33 -1.24 -4.42
CA TYR A 77 -15.16 -1.19 -3.21
C TYR A 77 -14.83 0.04 -2.35
N SER A 78 -15.87 0.60 -1.74
CA SER A 78 -15.86 1.74 -0.82
C SER A 78 -16.10 1.28 0.63
N PRO A 79 -15.62 2.01 1.65
CA PRO A 79 -15.83 1.63 3.04
C PRO A 79 -17.31 1.70 3.43
N CYS A 80 -17.79 0.69 4.15
CA CYS A 80 -19.09 0.74 4.79
C CYS A 80 -19.17 1.90 5.80
N GLN A 81 -20.17 2.76 5.66
CA GLN A 81 -20.36 3.90 6.57
C GLN A 81 -20.86 3.50 7.96
N THR A 82 -21.39 2.29 8.12
CA THR A 82 -21.87 1.77 9.41
C THR A 82 -20.72 1.25 10.28
N CYS A 83 -19.89 0.35 9.76
CA CYS A 83 -18.76 -0.20 10.53
C CYS A 83 -17.45 0.58 10.35
N ARG A 84 -17.42 1.58 9.45
CA ARG A 84 -16.31 2.52 9.22
C ARG A 84 -14.93 1.84 9.21
N PRO A 85 -14.71 0.85 8.31
CA PRO A 85 -13.39 0.26 8.16
C PRO A 85 -12.39 1.32 7.63
N PRO A 86 -11.07 1.10 7.76
CA PRO A 86 -10.07 2.07 7.37
C PRO A 86 -10.15 2.31 5.87
N ASN A 87 -9.97 3.56 5.43
CA ASN A 87 -10.07 3.96 4.02
C ASN A 87 -8.74 4.43 3.42
N GLN A 88 -7.62 3.91 3.93
CA GLN A 88 -6.29 4.25 3.44
C GLN A 88 -5.89 3.31 2.31
#